data_AF-W6N4T9-F1
#
_entry.id   AF-W6N4T9-F1
#
_cell.length_a   1.000
_cell.length_b   1.000
_cell.length_c   1.000
_cell.angle_alpha   90.00
_cell.angle_beta   90.00
_cell.angle_gamma   90.00
#
_symmetry.space_group_name_H-M   'P 1'
#
loop_
_entity.id
_entity.type
_entity.pdbx_description
1 polymer ?
#
loop_
_entity_poly.entity_id
_entity_poly.type
_entity_poly.pdbx_seq_one_letter_code
_entity_poly.pdbx_strand_id
1 'polypeptide(L)' 'MNFSIVIFLLILGAIMFLFGLRTKNHHMITSGSVIIIFLLLISINIYIPHTINCFK' A
#
# COMPACT_ATOMS: atom_id res chain seq x y z
N MET A 1 9.47 13.56 1.80
CA MET A 1 8.06 14.00 1.74
C MET A 1 7.16 12.97 1.04
N ASN A 2 7.59 12.35 -0.08
CA ASN A 2 6.75 11.38 -0.79
C ASN A 2 6.61 10.00 -0.11
N PHE A 3 7.64 9.51 0.59
CA PHE A 3 7.61 8.17 1.18
C PHE A 3 6.59 8.02 2.33
N SER A 4 6.47 9.04 3.18
CA SER A 4 5.50 9.06 4.29
C SER A 4 4.05 9.02 3.80
N ILE A 5 3.76 9.65 2.65
CA ILE A 5 2.43 9.61 2.02
C ILE A 5 2.10 8.19 1.58
N VAL A 6 3.06 7.49 0.96
CA VAL A 6 2.87 6.10 0.51
C VAL A 6 2.62 5.16 1.69
N ILE A 7 3.34 5.35 2.80
CA ILE A 7 3.11 4.60 4.05
C ILE A 7 1.68 4.84 4.58
N PHE A 8 1.21 6.09 4.55
CA PHE A 8 -0.14 6.43 5.02
C PHE A 8 -1.23 5.78 4.15
N LEU A 9 -1.05 5.77 2.83
CA LEU A 9 -1.96 5.09 1.90
C LEU A 9 -1.93 3.56 2.08
N LEU A 10 -0.76 2.97 2.37
CA LEU A 10 -0.62 1.53 2.67
C LEU A 10 -1.42 1.14 3.92
N ILE A 11 -1.35 1.96 4.98
CA ILE A 11 -2.14 1.76 6.20
C ILE A 11 -3.63 1.83 5.89
N LEU A 12 -4.06 2.81 5.08
CA LEU A 12 -5.45 2.94 4.66
C LEU A 12 -5.95 1.73 3.86
N GLY A 13 -5.13 1.21 2.94
CA GLY A 13 -5.42 0.00 2.17
C GLY A 13 -5.57 -1.23 3.07
N ALA A 14 -4.68 -1.40 4.05
CA ALA A 14 -4.76 -2.48 5.04
C ALA A 14 -6.05 -2.42 5.87
N ILE A 15 -6.47 -1.22 6.28
CA ILE A 15 -7.74 -1.03 7.01
C ILE A 15 -8.94 -1.44 6.16
N MET A 16 -8.98 -1.05 4.87
CA MET A 16 -10.06 -1.48 3.97
C MET A 16 -10.11 -3.00 3.79
N PHE A 17 -8.96 -3.65 3.67
CA PHE A 17 -8.87 -5.11 3.56
C PHE A 17 -9.36 -5.82 4.83
N LEU A 18 -8.95 -5.36 6.01
CA LEU A 18 -9.43 -5.85 7.31
C LEU A 18 -10.95 -5.64 7.47
N PHE A 19 -11.48 -4.52 6.98
CA PHE A 19 -12.92 -4.25 7.01
C PHE A 19 -13.70 -5.15 6.05
N GLY A 20 -13.14 -5.43 4.86
CA GLY A 20 -13.71 -6.40 3.92
C GLY A 20 -13.76 -7.82 4.51
N LEU A 21 -12.69 -8.24 5.21
CA LEU A 21 -12.65 -9.49 5.96
C LEU A 21 -13.74 -9.55 7.03
N ARG A 22 -13.90 -8.47 7.81
CA ARG A 22 -14.91 -8.38 8.89
C ARG A 22 -16.34 -8.47 8.34
N THR A 23 -16.60 -7.84 7.20
CA THR A 23 -17.92 -7.83 6.56
C THR A 23 -18.21 -9.07 5.72
N LYS A 24 -17.23 -10.00 5.59
CA LYS A 24 -17.27 -11.17 4.68
C LYS A 24 -17.64 -10.80 3.25
N ASN A 25 -17.41 -9.55 2.85
CA ASN A 25 -17.75 -9.07 1.53
C ASN A 25 -16.59 -9.38 0.59
N HIS A 26 -16.75 -10.44 -0.20
CA HIS A 26 -15.72 -10.94 -1.08
C HIS A 26 -15.24 -9.90 -2.10
N HIS A 27 -16.13 -9.01 -2.57
CA HIS A 27 -15.79 -7.92 -3.49
C HIS A 27 -14.91 -6.86 -2.83
N MET A 28 -15.19 -6.54 -1.56
CA MET A 28 -14.43 -5.55 -0.80
C MET A 28 -13.03 -6.08 -0.45
N ILE A 29 -12.91 -7.39 -0.20
CA ILE A 29 -11.63 -8.07 0.01
C ILE A 29 -10.79 -8.02 -1.27
N THR A 30 -11.34 -8.40 -2.43
CA THR A 30 -10.60 -8.34 -3.70
C THR A 30 -10.22 -6.93 -4.12
N SER A 31 -11.11 -5.94 -3.95
CA SER A 31 -10.75 -4.55 -4.23
C SER A 31 -9.65 -4.05 -3.29
N GLY A 32 -9.75 -4.38 -2.00
CA GLY A 32 -8.76 -3.99 -0.99
C GLY A 32 -7.39 -4.60 -1.24
N SER A 33 -7.31 -5.88 -1.62
CA SER A 33 -6.04 -6.53 -1.92
C SER A 33 -5.38 -6.02 -3.20
N VAL A 34 -6.16 -5.72 -4.26
CA VAL A 34 -5.63 -5.08 -5.48
C VAL A 34 -5.02 -3.71 -5.16
N ILE A 35 -5.71 -2.89 -4.35
CA ILE A 35 -5.22 -1.58 -3.93
C ILE A 35 -3.92 -1.70 -3.12
N ILE A 36 -3.83 -2.66 -2.20
CA ILE A 36 -2.62 -2.91 -1.41
C ILE A 36 -1.45 -3.30 -2.31
N ILE A 37 -1.65 -4.22 -3.27
CA ILE A 37 -0.59 -4.65 -4.19
C ILE A 37 -0.08 -3.48 -5.04
N PHE A 38 -0.99 -2.65 -5.54
CA PHE A 38 -0.63 -1.48 -6.34
C PHE A 38 0.17 -0.45 -5.54
N LEU A 39 -0.24 -0.20 -4.29
CA LEU A 39 0.48 0.69 -3.37
C LEU A 39 1.85 0.13 -2.96
N LEU A 40 1.96 -1.19 -2.79
CA LEU A 40 3.24 -1.85 -2.51
C LEU A 40 4.23 -1.64 -3.65
N LEU A 41 3.79 -1.83 -4.90
CA LEU A 41 4.60 -1.59 -6.10
C LEU A 41 5.07 -0.14 -6.20
N ILE A 42 4.19 0.82 -5.93
CA ILE A 42 4.54 2.25 -5.88
C ILE A 42 5.57 2.51 -4.77
N SER A 43 5.39 1.90 -3.60
CA SER A 43 6.30 2.03 -2.47
C SER A 43 7.70 1.51 -2.80
N ILE A 44 7.80 0.34 -3.42
CA ILE A 44 9.07 -0.22 -3.89
C ILE A 44 9.72 0.72 -4.93
N ASN A 45 8.94 1.22 -5.88
CA ASN A 45 9.43 2.10 -6.95
C ASN A 45 9.96 3.45 -6.43
N ILE A 46 9.37 3.99 -5.36
CA ILE A 46 9.85 5.22 -4.73
C ILE A 46 11.02 4.95 -3.76
N TYR A 47 11.00 3.81 -3.06
CA TYR A 47 11.99 3.49 -2.03
C TYR A 47 13.36 3.13 -2.61
N ILE A 48 13.41 2.28 -3.65
CA ILE A 48 14.65 1.83 -4.29
C ILE A 48 15.53 3.00 -4.78
N PRO A 49 15.05 3.95 -5.60
CA PRO A 49 15.88 5.08 -6.04
C PRO A 49 16.25 6.00 -4.88
N HIS A 50 15.40 6.13 -3.86
CA HIS A 50 15.70 6.92 -2.67
C HIS A 50 16.84 6.30 -1.84
N THR A 51 16.84 4.99 -1.64
CA THR A 51 17.94 4.31 -0.92
C THR A 51 19.22 4.31 -1.75
N ILE A 52 19.15 4.10 -3.06
CA ILE A 52 20.33 4.19 -3.95
C ILE A 52 20.95 5.58 -3.93
N ASN A 53 20.15 6.65 -4.00
CA ASN A 53 20.67 8.02 -3.95
C ASN A 53 21.19 8.43 -2.57
N CYS A 54 20.72 7.81 -1.49
CA CYS A 54 21.21 8.08 -0.13
C CYS A 54 22.56 7.38 0.16
N PHE A 55 22.84 6.26 -0.53
CA PHE A 55 24.08 5.50 -0.40
C PHE A 55 25.18 5.91 -1.39
N LYS A 56 24.92 6.91 -2.24
CA LYS A 56 25.85 7.42 -3.24
C LYS A 56 26.44 8.76 -2.79
#